data_AF-A0A285YZE4-F1
#
_entry.id   AF-A0A285YZE4-F1
#
_cell.length_a   1.000
_cell.length_b   1.000
_cell.length_c   1.000
_cell.angle_alpha   90.00
_cell.angle_beta   90.00
_cell.angle_gamma   90.00
#
_symmetry.space_group_name_H-M   'P 1'
#
loop_
_entity.id
_entity.type
_entity.pdbx_description
1 polymer ?
#
loop_
_entity_poly.entity_id
_entity_poly.type
_entity_poly.pdbx_seq_one_letter_code
_entity_poly.pdbx_strand_id
1 'polypeptide(L)' 'MDDFDWRPQRLTIRGHEYLDTIRDTEVWRLTKAGAEKAGGVSLAVMLEIGKAYGKQVLRERLGLDIA' A
#
# COMPACT_ATOMS: atom_id res chain seq x y z
N MET A 1 14.97 25.79 -22.40
CA MET A 1 13.85 25.74 -21.44
C MET A 1 13.71 24.29 -21.06
N ASP A 2 13.91 23.96 -19.79
CA ASP A 2 13.23 22.86 -19.08
C ASP A 2 13.78 22.77 -17.65
N ASP A 3 13.29 23.65 -16.78
CA ASP A 3 13.45 23.55 -15.31
C ASP A 3 12.09 23.18 -14.67
N PHE A 4 11.34 22.26 -15.28
CA PHE A 4 10.11 21.76 -14.67
C PHE A 4 10.44 20.76 -13.57
N ASP A 5 10.65 21.26 -12.35
CA ASP A 5 10.83 20.46 -11.14
C ASP A 5 9.47 20.20 -10.49
N TRP A 6 8.82 19.12 -10.91
CA TRP A 6 7.56 18.70 -10.29
C TRP A 6 7.82 18.05 -8.94
N ARG A 7 7.34 18.72 -7.88
CA ARG A 7 7.34 18.18 -6.51
C ARG A 7 5.91 18.07 -5.98
N PRO A 8 5.50 16.91 -5.45
CA PRO A 8 4.22 16.78 -4.78
C PRO A 8 4.22 17.64 -3.51
N GLN A 9 3.33 18.63 -3.44
CA GLN A 9 3.25 19.56 -2.30
C GLN A 9 2.43 19.00 -1.13
N ARG A 10 1.41 18.17 -1.42
CA ARG A 10 0.44 17.67 -0.45
C ARG A 10 -0.33 16.48 -1.01
N LEU A 11 -0.72 15.55 -0.13
CA LEU A 11 -1.70 14.51 -0.43
C LEU A 11 -3.12 14.98 -0.10
N THR A 12 -4.10 14.43 -0.82
CA THR A 12 -5.50 14.54 -0.39
C THR A 12 -5.72 13.74 0.90
N ILE A 13 -6.79 14.02 1.65
CA ILE A 13 -7.13 13.24 2.85
C ILE A 13 -7.22 11.74 2.55
N ARG A 14 -7.86 11.38 1.42
CA ARG A 14 -7.91 9.98 0.93
C ARG A 14 -6.54 9.39 0.64
N GLY A 15 -5.59 10.22 0.19
CA GLY A 15 -4.20 9.81 -0.02
C GLY A 15 -3.46 9.54 1.30
N HIS A 16 -3.76 10.30 2.36
CA HIS A 16 -3.25 10.03 3.70
C HIS A 16 -3.82 8.71 4.25
N GLU A 17 -5.15 8.52 4.21
CA GLU A 17 -5.80 7.28 4.66
C GLU A 17 -5.27 6.03 3.93
N TYR A 18 -5.06 6.17 2.62
CA TYR A 18 -4.43 5.13 1.81
C TYR A 18 -3.05 4.77 2.34
N LEU A 19 -2.17 5.77 2.54
CA LEU A 19 -0.83 5.53 3.05
C LEU A 19 -0.85 4.92 4.45
N ASP A 20 -1.69 5.41 5.36
CA ASP A 20 -1.78 4.85 6.72
C ASP A 20 -2.20 3.37 6.69
N THR A 21 -3.02 2.99 5.71
CA THR A 21 -3.46 1.59 5.54
C THR A 21 -2.34 0.67 5.03
N ILE A 22 -1.50 1.14 4.09
CA ILE A 22 -0.54 0.27 3.38
C ILE A 22 0.91 0.41 3.85
N ARG A 23 1.23 1.45 4.64
CA ARG A 23 2.62 1.83 5.00
C ARG A 23 3.07 1.22 6.33
N ASP A 24 2.32 0.27 6.86
CA ASP A 24 2.89 -0.70 7.79
C ASP A 24 4.12 -1.37 7.13
N THR A 25 5.22 -1.47 7.88
CA THR A 25 6.52 -1.84 7.29
C THR A 25 6.50 -3.27 6.73
N GLU A 26 5.78 -4.17 7.39
CA GLU A 26 5.66 -5.56 6.95
C GLU A 26 4.71 -5.67 5.75
N VAL A 27 3.54 -5.04 5.83
CA VAL A 27 2.55 -5.04 4.74
C VAL A 27 3.11 -4.40 3.48
N TRP A 28 3.84 -3.28 3.59
CA TRP A 28 4.45 -2.61 2.44
C TRP A 28 5.51 -3.47 1.76
N ARG A 29 6.34 -4.18 2.54
CA ARG A 29 7.36 -5.09 2.01
C ARG A 29 6.72 -6.23 1.21
N LEU A 30 5.67 -6.85 1.77
CA LEU A 30 4.94 -7.93 1.11
C LEU A 30 4.20 -7.44 -0.15
N THR A 31 3.63 -6.24 -0.08
CA THR A 31 2.93 -5.61 -1.21
C THR A 31 3.88 -5.34 -2.38
N LYS A 32 5.06 -4.75 -2.12
CA LYS A 32 6.06 -4.51 -3.17
C LYS A 32 6.56 -5.81 -3.80
N ALA A 33 6.85 -6.83 -2.98
CA ALA A 33 7.30 -8.13 -3.48
C ALA A 33 6.23 -8.83 -4.34
N GLY A 34 4.95 -8.68 -3.99
CA GLY A 34 3.83 -9.17 -4.82
C GLY A 34 3.69 -8.39 -6.12
N ALA A 35 3.77 -7.06 -6.07
CA ALA A 35 3.66 -6.19 -7.24
C ALA A 35 4.82 -6.40 -8.25
N GLU A 36 6.04 -6.60 -7.75
CA GLU A 36 7.23 -6.89 -8.57
C GLU A 36 7.06 -8.21 -9.33
N LYS A 37 6.56 -9.26 -8.67
CA LYS A 37 6.25 -10.55 -9.31
C LYS A 37 5.16 -10.45 -10.38
N ALA A 38 4.27 -9.47 -10.27
CA ALA A 38 3.17 -9.24 -11.20
C ALA A 38 3.55 -8.29 -12.37
N GLY A 39 4.80 -7.83 -12.47
CA GLY A 39 5.27 -7.01 -13.60
C GLY A 39 4.88 -5.53 -13.53
N GLY A 40 4.61 -5.02 -12.33
CA GLY A 40 4.11 -3.65 -12.11
C GLY A 40 2.59 -3.61 -12.13
N VAL A 41 2.00 -3.11 -11.05
CA VAL A 41 0.55 -3.13 -10.85
C VAL A 41 0.03 -1.71 -10.59
N SER A 42 -1.23 -1.45 -10.97
CA SER A 42 -1.87 -0.15 -10.69
C SER A 42 -1.98 0.10 -9.18
N LEU A 43 -2.13 1.38 -8.79
CA LEU A 43 -2.33 1.77 -7.38
C LEU A 43 -3.51 1.06 -6.71
N ALA A 44 -4.56 0.76 -7.50
CA ALA A 44 -5.71 0.01 -7.03
C ALA A 44 -5.32 -1.43 -6.66
N VAL A 45 -4.52 -2.10 -7.50
CA VAL A 45 -4.06 -3.47 -7.23
C VAL A 45 -3.09 -3.50 -6.04
N MET A 46 -2.21 -2.51 -5.90
CA MET A 46 -1.36 -2.38 -4.70
C MET A 46 -2.19 -2.26 -3.41
N LEU A 47 -3.31 -1.54 -3.46
CA LEU A 47 -4.21 -1.41 -2.32
C LEU A 47 -4.85 -2.73 -1.94
N GLU A 48 -5.35 -3.47 -2.93
CA GLU A 48 -6.00 -4.77 -2.69
C GLU A 48 -5.00 -5.79 -2.12
N ILE A 49 -3.77 -5.80 -2.64
CA ILE A 49 -2.68 -6.62 -2.09
C ILE A 49 -2.36 -6.21 -0.64
N GLY A 50 -2.22 -4.91 -0.38
CA GLY A 50 -1.95 -4.39 0.96
C GLY A 50 -3.04 -4.75 1.97
N LYS A 51 -4.32 -4.63 1.59
CA LYS A 51 -5.45 -5.06 2.42
C LYS A 51 -5.42 -6.56 2.70
N ALA A 52 -5.14 -7.39 1.69
CA ALA A 52 -5.06 -8.84 1.85
C ALA A 52 -3.97 -9.23 2.86
N TYR A 53 -2.76 -8.67 2.73
CA TYR A 53 -1.68 -8.91 3.68
C TYR A 53 -1.97 -8.31 5.06
N GLY A 54 -2.59 -7.14 5.14
CA GLY A 54 -3.04 -6.56 6.40
C GLY A 54 -3.99 -7.49 7.16
N LYS A 55 -4.98 -8.06 6.45
CA LYS A 55 -5.90 -9.08 7.01
C LYS A 55 -5.14 -10.32 7.49
N GLN A 56 -4.17 -10.80 6.71
CA GLN A 56 -3.33 -11.95 7.10
C GLN A 56 -2.55 -11.66 8.39
N VAL A 57 -1.86 -10.51 8.47
CA VAL A 57 -1.08 -10.11 9.64
C VAL A 57 -1.98 -9.94 10.87
N LEU A 58 -3.17 -9.35 10.71
CA LEU A 58 -4.17 -9.24 11.78
C LEU A 58 -4.59 -10.61 12.32
N ARG A 59 -4.85 -11.57 11.43
CA ARG A 59 -5.20 -12.94 11.80
C ARG A 59 -4.06 -13.62 12.57
N GLU A 60 -2.83 -13.51 12.07
CA GLU A 60 -1.65 -14.15 12.67
C GLU A 60 -1.28 -13.55 14.04
N ARG A 61 -1.39 -12.22 14.19
CA ARG A 61 -0.95 -11.53 15.41
C ARG A 61 -2.02 -11.37 16.48
N LEU A 62 -3.28 -11.25 16.09
CA LEU A 62 -4.39 -10.93 16.99
C LEU A 62 -5.47 -12.02 17.06
N GLY A 63 -5.39 -13.06 16.21
CA GLY A 63 -6.41 -14.11 16.15
C GLY A 63 -7.79 -13.61 15.68
N LEU A 64 -7.86 -12.42 15.10
CA LEU A 64 -9.08 -11.81 14.61
C LEU A 64 -9.35 -12.28 13.18
N ASP A 65 -10.52 -12.88 12.96
CA ASP A 65 -10.99 -13.25 11.62
C ASP A 65 -11.90 -12.13 11.09
N ILE A 66 -11.37 -11.30 10.18
CA ILE A 66 -12.08 -10.14 9.64
C ILE A 66 -12.52 -10.46 8.20
N ALA A 67 -13.82 -10.72 8.04
CA ALA A 67 -14.48 -10.98 6.77
C ALA A 67 -14.24 -9.86 5.74
#